data_AF-A0A3D4INX5-F1
#
_entry.id   AF-A0A3D4INX5-F1
#
_cell.length_a   1.000
_cell.length_b   1.000
_cell.length_c   1.000
_cell.angle_alpha   90.00
_cell.angle_beta   90.00
_cell.angle_gamma   90.00
#
_symmetry.space_group_name_H-M   'P 1'
#
loop_
_entity.id
_entity.type
_entity.pdbx_description
1 polymer ?
#
loop_
_entity_poly.entity_id
_entity_poly.type
_entity_poly.pdbx_seq_one_letter_code
_entity_poly.pdbx_strand_id
1 'polypeptide(L)'
;EPGSSIMPGKVNPTQPEALTMVCAQVIGNDTAVSIAGATGHFELNVFKPVIASNVLQSALLIGDACVSFTDKCAVGIEPNLPVITQHLENSLMLVTALNTHIG
;
A
#
# COMPACT_ATOMS: atom_id res chain seq x y z
N GLU A 1 6.17 -16.34 -5.79
CA GLU A 1 6.01 -17.02 -7.10
C GLU A 1 7.14 -16.63 -8.05
N PRO A 2 7.51 -17.46 -9.04
CA PRO A 2 8.47 -17.10 -10.07
C PRO A 2 7.97 -15.89 -10.87
N GLY A 3 8.70 -14.77 -10.85
CA GLY A 3 8.27 -13.52 -11.50
C GLY A 3 8.44 -13.50 -13.02
N SER A 4 9.26 -14.40 -13.57
CA SER A 4 9.44 -14.61 -15.01
C SER A 4 10.02 -16.00 -15.25
N SER A 5 9.54 -16.69 -16.29
CA SER A 5 10.06 -17.99 -16.72
C SER A 5 11.45 -17.91 -17.38
N ILE A 6 11.93 -16.71 -17.74
CA ILE A 6 13.17 -16.51 -18.51
C ILE A 6 14.29 -15.89 -17.64
N MET A 7 13.96 -15.20 -16.55
CA MET A 7 14.95 -14.48 -15.71
C MET A 7 15.15 -15.15 -14.35
N PRO A 8 16.23 -15.92 -14.14
CA PRO A 8 16.52 -16.55 -12.86
C PRO A 8 16.78 -15.48 -11.79
N GLY A 9 16.24 -15.68 -10.59
CA GLY A 9 16.42 -14.78 -9.45
C GLY A 9 15.54 -13.53 -9.44
N LYS A 10 14.77 -13.25 -10.51
CA LYS A 10 13.80 -12.14 -10.52
C LYS A 10 12.56 -12.50 -9.71
N VAL A 11 12.30 -11.72 -8.66
CA VAL A 11 11.08 -11.81 -7.84
C VAL A 11 10.29 -10.51 -8.02
N ASN A 12 9.03 -10.61 -8.43
CA ASN A 12 8.14 -9.45 -8.54
C ASN A 12 7.47 -9.19 -7.18
N PRO A 13 7.22 -7.91 -6.83
CA PRO A 13 6.52 -7.53 -5.60
C PRO A 13 5.00 -7.70 -5.72
N THR A 14 4.53 -8.92 -5.98
CA THR A 14 3.12 -9.21 -6.29
C THR A 14 2.14 -8.89 -5.16
N GLN A 15 2.57 -8.99 -3.90
CA GLN A 15 1.75 -8.59 -2.75
C GLN A 15 1.56 -7.07 -2.68
N PRO A 16 2.61 -6.22 -2.79
CA PRO A 16 2.45 -4.79 -3.05
C PRO A 16 1.58 -4.45 -4.27
N GLU A 17 1.72 -5.18 -5.38
CA GLU A 17 0.89 -4.98 -6.58
C GLU A 17 -0.60 -5.22 -6.28
N ALA A 18 -0.93 -6.33 -5.62
CA ALA A 18 -2.30 -6.62 -5.20
C ALA A 18 -2.85 -5.57 -4.22
N LEU A 19 -2.05 -5.16 -3.24
CA LEU A 19 -2.44 -4.17 -2.24
C LEU A 19 -2.73 -2.80 -2.88
N THR A 20 -1.92 -2.37 -3.84
CA THR A 20 -2.15 -1.09 -4.55
C THR A 20 -3.39 -1.12 -5.43
N MET A 21 -3.71 -2.26 -6.07
CA MET A 21 -4.99 -2.44 -6.78
C MET A 21 -6.19 -2.34 -5.83
N VAL A 22 -6.09 -2.93 -4.63
CA VAL A 22 -7.14 -2.81 -3.59
C VAL A 22 -7.30 -1.36 -3.15
N CYS A 23 -6.22 -0.63 -2.90
CA CYS A 23 -6.29 0.80 -2.55
C CYS A 23 -7.02 1.62 -3.63
N ALA A 24 -6.71 1.39 -4.91
CA ALA A 24 -7.40 2.06 -6.01
C ALA A 24 -8.91 1.76 -6.02
N GLN A 25 -9.30 0.50 -5.79
CA GLN A 25 -10.71 0.11 -5.69
C GLN A 25 -11.42 0.81 -4.52
N VAL A 26 -10.77 0.87 -3.35
CA VAL A 26 -11.33 1.53 -2.15
C VAL A 26 -11.57 3.03 -2.39
N ILE A 27 -10.66 3.71 -3.09
CA ILE A 27 -10.82 5.13 -3.46
C ILE A 27 -12.04 5.32 -4.39
N GLY A 28 -12.23 4.41 -5.35
CA GLY A 28 -13.41 4.42 -6.22
C GLY A 28 -14.71 4.22 -5.43
N ASN A 29 -14.71 3.27 -4.50
CA ASN A 29 -15.84 2.98 -3.62
C ASN A 29 -16.18 4.18 -2.73
N ASP A 30 -15.18 4.89 -2.19
CA ASP A 30 -15.38 6.10 -1.38
C ASP A 30 -16.04 7.23 -2.18
N THR A 31 -15.63 7.40 -3.45
CA THR A 31 -16.28 8.37 -4.36
C THR A 31 -17.76 8.02 -4.58
N ALA A 32 -18.07 6.74 -4.81
CA ALA A 32 -19.45 6.28 -4.97
C ALA A 32 -20.29 6.51 -3.71
N VAL A 33 -19.73 6.22 -2.52
CA VAL A 33 -20.37 6.47 -1.22
C VAL A 33 -20.61 7.96 -1.01
N SER A 34 -19.66 8.82 -1.34
CA SER A 34 -19.78 10.27 -1.22
C SER A 34 -20.93 10.82 -2.06
N ILE A 35 -21.02 10.41 -3.33
CA ILE A 35 -22.12 10.81 -4.22
C ILE A 35 -23.48 10.29 -3.70
N ALA A 36 -23.54 9.02 -3.28
CA ALA A 36 -24.76 8.43 -2.72
C ALA A 36 -25.19 9.10 -1.40
N GLY A 37 -24.23 9.51 -0.57
CA GLY A 37 -24.49 10.22 0.69
C GLY A 37 -25.09 11.60 0.46
N ALA A 38 -24.62 12.31 -0.58
CA ALA A 38 -25.07 13.66 -0.91
C ALA A 38 -26.45 13.73 -1.61
N THR A 39 -27.00 12.61 -2.08
CA THR A 39 -28.20 12.54 -2.96
C THR A 39 -29.48 12.14 -2.21
N GLY A 40 -29.56 12.42 -0.91
CA GLY A 40 -30.78 12.24 -0.13
C GLY A 40 -31.87 13.26 -0.47
N HIS A 41 -33.14 12.85 -0.41
CA HIS A 41 -34.28 13.74 -0.61
C HIS A 41 -35.17 13.76 0.63
N PHE A 42 -35.38 14.96 1.19
CA PHE A 42 -36.24 15.23 2.35
C PHE A 42 -35.95 14.31 3.55
N GLU A 43 -36.92 13.51 3.99
CA GLU A 43 -36.87 12.74 5.23
C GLU A 43 -35.95 11.51 5.14
N LEU A 44 -35.56 11.08 3.92
CA LEU A 44 -34.85 9.81 3.78
C LEU A 44 -33.90 9.74 2.57
N ASN A 45 -32.64 9.40 2.84
CA ASN A 45 -31.72 8.93 1.81
C ASN A 45 -32.03 7.46 1.45
N VAL A 46 -32.40 7.21 0.19
CA VAL A 46 -32.77 5.88 -0.35
C VAL A 46 -31.61 5.14 -1.04
N PHE A 47 -30.42 5.73 -1.12
CA PHE A 47 -29.20 5.12 -1.68
C PHE A 47 -28.48 4.20 -0.67
N LYS A 48 -29.16 3.77 0.41
CA LYS A 48 -28.58 2.93 1.47
C LYS A 48 -27.91 1.64 0.96
N PRO A 49 -28.49 0.90 0.00
CA PRO A 49 -27.87 -0.34 -0.48
C PRO A 49 -26.50 -0.13 -1.12
N VAL A 50 -26.34 0.91 -1.96
CA VAL A 50 -25.04 1.18 -2.61
C VAL A 50 -24.00 1.67 -1.61
N ILE A 51 -24.42 2.47 -0.62
CA ILE A 51 -23.53 2.91 0.46
C ILE A 51 -23.02 1.70 1.26
N ALA A 52 -23.93 0.87 1.75
CA ALA A 52 -23.58 -0.30 2.55
C ALA A 52 -22.72 -1.30 1.76
N SER A 53 -23.05 -1.57 0.50
CA SER A 53 -22.30 -2.49 -0.35
C SER A 53 -20.85 -2.05 -0.56
N ASN A 54 -20.62 -0.77 -0.86
CA ASN A 54 -19.28 -0.25 -1.10
C ASN A 54 -18.44 -0.22 0.19
N VAL A 55 -19.04 0.17 1.32
CA VAL A 55 -18.36 0.15 2.63
C VAL A 55 -17.94 -1.27 3.01
N LEU A 56 -18.85 -2.24 2.90
CA LEU A 56 -18.57 -3.62 3.26
C LEU A 56 -17.56 -4.27 2.31
N GLN A 57 -17.66 -4.00 1.00
CA GLN A 57 -16.68 -4.49 0.03
C GLN A 57 -15.28 -3.93 0.31
N SER A 58 -15.17 -2.62 0.57
CA SER A 58 -13.89 -2.00 0.92
C SER A 58 -13.29 -2.62 2.18
N ALA A 59 -14.09 -2.82 3.23
CA ALA A 59 -13.64 -3.44 4.47
C ALA A 59 -13.12 -4.88 4.23
N LEU A 60 -13.83 -5.67 3.44
CA LEU A 60 -13.42 -7.04 3.10
C LEU A 60 -12.12 -7.05 2.30
N LEU A 61 -12.02 -6.25 1.24
CA LEU A 61 -10.83 -6.19 0.39
C LEU A 61 -9.60 -5.72 1.19
N ILE A 62 -9.75 -4.72 2.06
CA ILE A 62 -8.67 -4.25 2.93
C ILE A 62 -8.25 -5.36 3.88
N GLY A 63 -9.20 -6.01 4.56
CA GLY A 63 -8.92 -7.10 5.49
C GLY A 63 -8.12 -8.23 4.83
N ASP A 64 -8.61 -8.73 3.69
CA ASP A 64 -7.97 -9.82 2.95
C ASP A 64 -6.59 -9.41 2.42
N ALA A 65 -6.45 -8.19 1.89
CA ALA A 65 -5.17 -7.68 1.40
C ALA A 65 -4.15 -7.50 2.52
N CYS A 66 -4.55 -6.98 3.68
CA CYS A 66 -3.68 -6.81 4.84
C CYS A 66 -3.15 -8.16 5.35
N VAL A 67 -4.03 -9.17 5.47
CA VAL A 67 -3.62 -10.52 5.89
C VAL A 67 -2.67 -11.13 4.85
N SER A 68 -3.04 -11.11 3.56
CA SER A 68 -2.19 -11.68 2.51
C SER A 68 -0.84 -10.98 2.40
N PHE A 69 -0.81 -9.65 2.47
CA PHE A 69 0.42 -8.85 2.43
C PHE A 69 1.30 -9.15 3.64
N THR A 70 0.72 -9.28 4.83
CA THR A 70 1.46 -9.62 6.05
C THR A 70 2.11 -10.99 5.91
N ASP A 71 1.31 -12.02 5.63
CA ASP A 71 1.75 -13.40 5.64
C ASP A 71 2.72 -13.73 4.50
N LYS A 72 2.57 -13.08 3.34
CA LYS A 72 3.32 -13.42 2.12
C LYS A 72 4.36 -12.38 1.71
N CYS A 73 4.47 -11.26 2.42
CA CYS A 73 5.47 -10.23 2.12
C CYS A 73 6.07 -9.63 3.38
N ALA A 74 5.27 -8.97 4.22
CA ALA A 74 5.79 -8.11 5.30
C ALA A 74 6.65 -8.86 6.31
N VAL A 75 6.21 -10.04 6.77
CA VAL A 75 6.93 -10.81 7.80
C VAL A 75 8.27 -11.38 7.32
N GLY A 76 8.49 -11.44 6.00
CA GLY A 76 9.72 -11.97 5.40
C GLY A 76 10.67 -10.89 4.87
N ILE A 77 10.41 -9.61 5.16
CA ILE A 77 11.29 -8.52 4.72
C ILE A 77 12.59 -8.58 5.51
N GLU A 78 13.71 -8.73 4.79
CA GLU A 78 15.06 -8.71 5.35
C GLU A 78 15.89 -7.58 4.74
N PRO A 79 16.70 -6.85 5.53
CA PRO A 79 17.54 -5.79 5.02
C PRO A 79 18.74 -6.35 4.25
N ASN A 80 19.04 -5.75 3.10
CA ASN A 80 20.31 -5.97 2.43
C ASN A 80 21.39 -5.08 3.05
N LEU A 81 21.96 -5.51 4.18
CA LEU A 81 22.94 -4.74 4.95
C LEU A 81 24.15 -4.29 4.13
N PRO A 82 24.79 -5.13 3.28
CA PRO A 82 25.91 -4.68 2.44
C PRO A 82 25.56 -3.49 1.55
N VAL A 83 24.39 -3.52 0.90
CA VAL A 83 23.93 -2.43 0.02
C VAL A 83 23.59 -1.18 0.83
N ILE A 84 22.93 -1.34 1.99
CA ILE A 84 22.59 -0.22 2.88
C ILE A 84 23.87 0.47 3.37
N THR A 85 24.87 -0.28 3.84
CA THR A 85 26.16 0.27 4.30
C THR A 85 26.88 0.98 3.17
N GLN A 86 26.92 0.39 1.97
CA GLN A 86 27.53 1.03 0.81
C GLN A 86 26.88 2.38 0.48
N HIS A 87 25.55 2.50 0.54
CA HIS A 87 24.87 3.77 0.31
C HIS A 87 25.15 4.79 1.42
N LEU A 88 25.22 4.34 2.68
CA LEU A 88 25.51 5.19 3.82
C LEU A 88 26.92 5.80 3.70
N GLU A 89 27.93 4.99 3.48
CA GLU A 89 29.34 5.43 3.43
C GLU A 89 29.64 6.35 2.24
N ASN A 90 28.92 6.17 1.13
CA ASN A 90 29.06 7.02 -0.06
C ASN A 90 28.20 8.28 -0.03
N SER A 91 27.42 8.50 1.03
CA SER A 91 26.54 9.65 1.14
C SER A 91 27.31 10.91 1.54
N LEU A 92 27.24 11.95 0.70
CA LEU A 92 27.77 13.28 1.04
C LEU A 92 27.04 13.95 2.20
N MET A 93 25.83 13.47 2.54
CA MET A 93 25.04 14.06 3.63
C MET A 93 25.67 13.85 5.01
N LEU A 94 26.57 12.86 5.15
CA LEU A 94 27.31 12.63 6.40
C LEU A 94 28.24 13.79 6.77
N VAL A 95 28.56 14.69 5.83
CA VAL A 95 29.37 15.90 6.09
C VAL A 95 28.79 16.75 7.23
N THR A 96 27.46 16.79 7.36
CA THR A 96 26.79 17.59 8.40
C THR A 96 27.09 17.12 9.82
N ALA A 97 27.43 15.85 10.02
CA ALA A 97 27.87 15.33 11.31
C ALA A 97 29.25 15.88 11.72
N LEU A 98 30.02 16.43 10.77
CA LEU A 98 31.33 17.01 11.04
C LEU A 98 31.27 18.47 11.52
N ASN A 99 30.14 19.18 11.35
CA ASN A 99 30.03 20.61 11.69
C ASN A 99 30.44 20.90 13.16
N THR A 100 30.07 20.03 14.10
CA THR A 100 30.45 20.20 15.52
C THR A 100 31.92 19.90 15.82
N HIS A 101 32.66 19.32 14.87
CA HIS A 101 34.05 18.89 15.03
C HIS A 101 35.02 19.74 14.22
N ILE A 102 34.64 20.19 13.03
CA ILE A 102 35.53 20.90 12.10
C ILE A 102 34.96 22.23 11.57
N GLY A 103 33.75 22.64 11.99
CA GLY A 103 33.11 23.91 11.63
C GLY A 103 32.05 23.77 10.56
#